data_AF-A0A160PKP3-F1
#
_entry.id   AF-A0A160PKP3-F1
#
_cell.length_a   1.000
_cell.length_b   1.000
_cell.length_c   1.000
_cell.angle_alpha   90.00
_cell.angle_beta   90.00
_cell.angle_gamma   90.00
#
_symmetry.space_group_name_H-M   'P 1'
#
loop_
_entity.id
_entity.type
_entity.pdbx_description
1 polymer ?
#
loop_
_entity_poly.entity_id
_entity_poly.type
_entity_poly.pdbx_seq_one_letter_code
_entity_poly.pdbx_strand_id
1 'polypeptide(L)'
;MSMKERAPLGFGDELESFDPAAFAKPKRAANDKPKPEEAKKAAEAAGFRSREPAKAAAVREEPAAPLRRRRTGRNVQFNIKAKAETIEAFTRIADANGWGLGETFERATELLERELSAARN
;
A
#
# COMPACT_ATOMS: atom_id res chain seq x y z
N MET A 1 41.04 -13.94 -54.23
CA MET A 1 41.03 -13.97 -52.74
C MET A 1 40.43 -15.30 -52.32
N SER A 2 41.22 -16.19 -51.73
CA SER A 2 40.72 -17.51 -51.31
C SER A 2 39.97 -17.36 -49.98
N MET A 3 38.67 -17.71 -49.97
CA MET A 3 37.84 -17.75 -48.78
C MET A 3 38.36 -18.86 -47.85
N LYS A 4 38.92 -18.49 -46.69
CA LYS A 4 39.22 -19.46 -45.63
C LYS A 4 37.90 -19.96 -45.06
N GLU A 5 37.48 -21.15 -45.47
CA GLU A 5 36.36 -21.86 -44.85
C GLU A 5 36.69 -22.14 -43.37
N ARG A 6 35.74 -21.79 -42.49
CA ARG A 6 35.87 -21.97 -41.05
C ARG A 6 35.52 -23.40 -40.69
N ALA A 7 36.29 -23.99 -39.76
CA ALA A 7 36.00 -25.33 -39.26
C ALA A 7 34.56 -25.41 -38.70
N PRO A 8 33.79 -26.45 -39.06
CA PRO A 8 32.41 -26.58 -38.61
C PRO A 8 32.37 -26.88 -37.10
N LEU A 9 31.51 -26.17 -36.39
CA LEU A 9 31.35 -26.23 -34.92
C LEU A 9 30.48 -27.42 -34.44
N GLY A 10 30.20 -28.40 -35.31
CA GLY A 10 29.43 -29.60 -34.96
C GLY A 10 27.90 -29.41 -34.88
N PHE A 11 27.37 -28.22 -35.20
CA PHE A 11 25.92 -27.92 -35.17
C PHE A 11 25.19 -28.16 -36.50
N GLY A 12 25.88 -28.60 -37.56
CA GLY A 12 25.32 -28.72 -38.91
C GLY A 12 24.14 -29.68 -38.99
N ASP A 13 24.30 -30.90 -38.48
CA ASP A 13 23.27 -31.94 -38.56
C ASP A 13 22.00 -31.59 -37.74
N GLU A 14 22.17 -30.90 -36.60
CA GLU A 14 21.04 -30.44 -35.76
C GLU A 14 20.28 -29.28 -36.41
N LEU A 15 20.97 -28.40 -37.13
CA LEU A 15 20.38 -27.30 -37.89
C LEU A 15 19.62 -27.77 -39.12
N GLU A 16 20.12 -28.81 -39.81
CA GLU A 16 19.42 -29.41 -40.96
C GLU A 16 18.16 -30.16 -40.53
N SER A 17 18.14 -30.70 -39.30
CA SER A 17 17.00 -31.39 -38.70
C SER A 17 16.02 -30.45 -37.98
N PHE A 18 16.36 -29.16 -37.84
CA PHE A 18 15.57 -28.20 -37.08
C PHE A 18 14.29 -27.83 -37.86
N ASP A 19 13.13 -28.21 -37.32
CA ASP A 19 11.83 -27.80 -37.82
C ASP A 19 11.29 -26.59 -37.03
N PRO A 20 11.33 -25.36 -37.59
CA PRO A 20 10.75 -24.19 -36.93
C PRO A 20 9.22 -24.29 -36.80
N ALA A 21 8.56 -25.10 -37.63
CA ALA A 21 7.12 -25.28 -37.63
C ALA A 21 6.64 -26.10 -36.42
N ALA A 22 7.50 -26.92 -35.82
CA ALA A 22 7.22 -27.61 -34.57
C ALA A 22 6.93 -26.64 -33.39
N PHE A 23 7.45 -25.41 -33.46
CA PHE A 23 7.21 -24.35 -32.49
C PHE A 23 6.06 -23.41 -32.88
N ALA A 24 5.40 -23.66 -34.02
CA ALA A 24 4.23 -22.89 -34.40
C ALA A 24 3.12 -23.13 -33.36
N LYS A 25 2.67 -22.05 -32.71
CA LYS A 25 1.57 -22.13 -31.75
C LYS A 25 0.36 -22.74 -32.46
N PRO A 26 -0.26 -23.80 -31.91
CA PRO A 26 -1.47 -24.35 -32.50
C PRO A 26 -2.52 -23.23 -32.58
N LYS A 27 -3.29 -23.18 -33.69
CA LYS A 27 -4.47 -22.32 -33.87
C LYS A 27 -5.61 -22.74 -32.91
N ARG A 28 -5.33 -22.88 -31.61
CA ARG A 28 -6.41 -22.86 -30.62
C ARG A 28 -6.88 -21.41 -30.55
N ALA A 29 -8.17 -21.20 -30.79
CA ALA A 29 -8.76 -19.89 -30.61
C ALA A 29 -8.41 -19.40 -29.20
N ALA A 30 -7.98 -18.15 -29.07
CA ALA A 30 -7.54 -17.54 -27.80
C ALA A 30 -8.67 -17.39 -26.76
N ASN A 31 -9.76 -18.15 -26.88
CA ASN A 31 -11.06 -17.90 -26.28
C ASN A 31 -11.64 -19.01 -25.40
N ASP A 32 -10.97 -20.15 -25.19
CA ASP A 32 -11.32 -21.04 -24.07
C ASP A 32 -10.76 -20.50 -22.75
N LYS A 33 -11.07 -19.23 -22.44
CA LYS A 33 -10.87 -18.72 -21.09
C LYS A 33 -11.94 -19.35 -20.22
N PRO A 34 -11.58 -19.98 -19.08
CA PRO A 34 -12.58 -20.47 -18.14
C PRO A 34 -13.50 -19.33 -17.74
N LYS A 35 -14.77 -19.63 -17.46
CA LYS A 35 -15.71 -18.60 -17.03
C LYS A 35 -15.14 -17.91 -15.79
N PRO A 36 -15.29 -16.59 -15.65
CA PRO A 36 -14.67 -15.84 -14.55
C PRO A 36 -15.06 -16.39 -13.17
N GLU A 37 -16.25 -16.97 -13.04
CA GLU A 37 -16.72 -17.63 -11.83
C GLU A 37 -16.00 -18.94 -11.51
N GLU A 38 -15.61 -19.72 -12.53
CA GLU A 38 -14.82 -20.94 -12.36
C GLU A 38 -13.38 -20.60 -11.94
N ALA A 39 -12.82 -19.54 -12.54
CA ALA A 39 -11.51 -19.03 -12.18
C ALA A 39 -11.46 -18.49 -10.74
N LYS A 40 -12.49 -17.77 -10.28
CA LYS A 40 -12.60 -17.30 -8.89
C LYS A 40 -12.68 -18.46 -7.90
N LYS A 41 -13.53 -19.46 -8.17
CA LYS A 41 -13.65 -20.67 -7.33
C LYS A 41 -12.32 -21.42 -7.21
N ALA A 42 -11.59 -21.56 -8.31
CA ALA A 42 -10.28 -22.20 -8.30
C ALA A 42 -9.24 -21.38 -7.50
N ALA A 43 -9.26 -20.05 -7.63
CA ALA A 43 -8.39 -19.16 -6.86
C ALA A 43 -8.69 -19.23 -5.35
N GLU A 44 -9.96 -19.23 -4.96
CA GLU A 44 -10.38 -19.40 -3.55
C GLU A 44 -9.99 -20.77 -2.99
N ALA A 45 -10.18 -21.85 -3.77
CA ALA A 45 -9.78 -23.20 -3.39
C ALA A 45 -8.25 -23.33 -3.22
N ALA A 46 -7.47 -22.57 -4.00
CA ALA A 46 -6.02 -22.47 -3.87
C ALA A 46 -5.56 -21.52 -2.74
N GLY A 47 -6.50 -20.96 -1.97
CA GLY A 47 -6.20 -20.07 -0.84
C GLY A 47 -5.89 -18.62 -1.24
N PHE A 48 -6.11 -18.25 -2.50
CA PHE A 48 -5.91 -16.89 -2.98
C PHE A 48 -7.09 -16.00 -2.55
N ARG A 49 -6.88 -15.22 -1.50
CA ARG A 49 -7.88 -14.23 -1.02
C ARG A 49 -7.69 -12.92 -1.78
N SER A 50 -8.76 -12.42 -2.42
CA SER A 50 -8.75 -11.10 -3.03
C SER A 50 -8.47 -10.03 -1.98
N ARG A 51 -7.59 -9.08 -2.30
CA ARG A 51 -7.31 -7.88 -1.49
C ARG A 51 -8.19 -6.70 -1.87
N GLU A 52 -9.00 -6.85 -2.92
CA GLU A 52 -9.98 -5.82 -3.25
C GLU A 52 -11.01 -5.76 -2.12
N PRO A 53 -11.35 -4.55 -1.63
CA PRO A 53 -12.41 -4.40 -0.68
C PRO A 53 -13.68 -4.95 -1.33
N ALA A 54 -14.24 -6.02 -0.75
CA ALA A 54 -15.59 -6.45 -1.10
C ALA A 54 -16.48 -5.22 -1.02
N LYS A 55 -17.19 -4.90 -2.12
CA LYS A 55 -18.06 -3.73 -2.23
C LYS A 55 -18.97 -3.74 -1.00
N ALA A 56 -18.63 -2.89 -0.03
CA ALA A 56 -19.10 -3.05 1.32
C ALA A 56 -20.62 -2.93 1.30
N ALA A 57 -21.31 -3.99 1.74
CA ALA A 57 -22.65 -3.83 2.28
C ALA A 57 -22.55 -2.72 3.31
N ALA A 58 -23.41 -1.70 3.18
CA ALA A 58 -23.41 -0.46 3.94
C ALA A 58 -23.12 -0.69 5.44
N VAL A 59 -21.85 -0.60 5.82
CA VAL A 59 -21.45 -0.49 7.21
C VAL A 59 -21.85 0.92 7.60
N ARG A 60 -22.70 1.01 8.64
CA ARG A 60 -23.14 2.27 9.24
C ARG A 60 -21.94 3.21 9.36
N GLU A 61 -22.04 4.37 8.74
CA GLU A 61 -21.05 5.43 8.83
C GLU A 61 -20.97 5.88 10.30
N GLU A 62 -20.00 5.38 11.05
CA GLU A 62 -19.53 6.11 12.21
C GLU A 62 -19.00 7.47 11.71
N PRO A 63 -19.32 8.59 12.37
CA PRO A 63 -18.89 9.90 11.91
C PRO A 63 -17.36 9.91 11.81
N ALA A 64 -16.86 9.95 10.58
CA ALA A 64 -15.44 9.97 10.30
C ALA A 64 -14.82 11.12 11.10
N ALA A 65 -13.84 10.80 11.93
CA ALA A 65 -13.13 11.79 12.72
C ALA A 65 -12.69 12.95 11.80
N PRO A 66 -12.91 14.21 12.20
CA PRO A 66 -12.68 15.36 11.33
C PRO A 66 -11.24 15.33 10.83
N LEU A 67 -11.06 15.39 9.51
CA LEU A 67 -9.75 15.28 8.88
C LEU A 67 -8.94 16.56 9.17
N ARG A 68 -8.07 16.50 10.19
CA ARG A 68 -7.24 17.63 10.65
C ARG A 68 -6.02 17.86 9.76
N ARG A 69 -6.18 18.00 8.43
CA ARG A 69 -5.05 18.20 7.51
C ARG A 69 -4.84 19.67 7.18
N ARG A 70 -4.00 20.37 7.97
CA ARG A 70 -3.54 21.74 7.71
C ARG A 70 -2.02 21.76 7.51
N ARG A 71 -1.53 22.50 6.51
CA ARG A 71 -0.09 22.74 6.32
C ARG A 71 0.36 23.77 7.35
N THR A 72 0.95 23.31 8.46
CA THR A 72 1.23 24.17 9.62
C THR A 72 2.73 24.28 9.97
N GLY A 73 3.63 23.72 9.16
CA GLY A 73 5.07 23.79 9.38
C GLY A 73 5.63 22.86 10.46
N ARG A 74 4.77 22.15 11.20
CA ARG A 74 5.15 21.14 12.21
C ARG A 74 5.73 19.88 11.54
N ASN A 75 7.05 19.84 11.40
CA ASN A 75 7.79 18.81 10.64
C ASN A 75 8.67 17.90 11.51
N VAL A 76 8.81 18.19 12.81
CA VAL A 76 9.58 17.37 13.76
C VAL A 76 8.65 16.44 14.52
N GLN A 77 9.03 15.17 14.64
CA GLN A 77 8.28 14.16 15.38
C GLN A 77 8.67 14.16 16.86
N PHE A 78 7.66 14.14 17.73
CA PHE A 78 7.83 14.02 19.18
C PHE A 78 7.19 12.71 19.66
N ASN A 79 8.01 11.77 20.11
CA ASN A 79 7.56 10.43 20.51
C ASN A 79 7.47 10.34 22.03
N ILE A 80 6.24 10.22 22.56
CA ILE A 80 6.00 10.04 23.99
C ILE A 80 5.03 8.89 24.25
N LYS A 81 5.15 8.29 25.43
CA LYS A 81 4.17 7.33 25.95
C LYS A 81 3.28 8.07 26.94
N ALA A 82 1.97 7.89 26.80
CA ALA A 82 0.96 8.46 27.69
C ALA A 82 -0.07 7.40 28.05
N LYS A 83 -0.80 7.60 29.15
CA LYS A 83 -1.95 6.77 29.51
C LYS A 83 -3.08 6.96 28.49
N ALA A 84 -3.92 5.94 28.33
CA ALA A 84 -5.08 6.02 27.43
C ALA A 84 -5.99 7.20 27.79
N GLU A 85 -6.29 7.39 29.08
CA GLU A 85 -7.14 8.48 29.56
C GLU A 85 -6.58 9.87 29.20
N THR A 86 -5.25 10.01 29.24
CA THR A 86 -4.57 11.26 28.88
C THR A 86 -4.69 11.55 27.38
N ILE A 87 -4.55 10.52 26.54
CA ILE A 87 -4.68 10.64 25.08
C ILE A 87 -6.12 11.02 24.71
N GLU A 88 -7.11 10.41 25.35
CA GLU A 88 -8.52 10.73 25.15
C GLU A 88 -8.84 12.16 25.55
N ALA A 89 -8.40 12.60 26.73
CA ALA A 89 -8.59 13.95 27.20
C ALA A 89 -7.94 14.98 26.26
N PHE A 90 -6.70 14.73 25.82
CA PHE A 90 -5.98 15.59 24.90
C PHE A 90 -6.68 15.70 23.54
N THR A 91 -7.12 14.56 23.00
CA THR A 91 -7.81 14.50 21.71
C THR A 91 -9.14 15.23 21.76
N ARG A 92 -9.92 15.04 22.83
CA ARG A 92 -11.18 15.75 23.08
C ARG A 92 -11.00 17.27 23.15
N ILE A 93 -9.96 17.76 23.84
CA ILE A 93 -9.65 19.21 23.89
C ILE A 93 -9.33 19.73 22.49
N ALA A 94 -8.50 19.01 21.74
CA ALA A 94 -8.15 19.37 20.39
C ALA A 94 -9.38 19.41 19.47
N ASP A 95 -10.29 18.44 19.58
CA ASP A 95 -11.54 18.39 18.81
C ASP A 95 -12.50 19.52 19.16
N ALA A 96 -12.72 19.78 20.45
CA ALA A 96 -13.62 20.82 20.92
C ALA A 96 -13.22 22.23 20.42
N ASN A 97 -11.92 22.44 20.18
CA ASN A 97 -11.40 23.71 19.69
C ASN A 97 -11.08 23.70 18.17
N GLY A 98 -11.31 22.58 17.47
CA GLY A 98 -10.96 22.44 16.06
C GLY A 98 -9.46 22.54 15.76
N TRP A 99 -8.62 22.16 16.72
CA TRP A 99 -7.16 22.21 16.63
C TRP A 99 -6.55 20.91 16.12
N GLY A 100 -5.38 21.04 15.50
CA GLY A 100 -4.49 19.89 15.27
C GLY A 100 -3.84 19.42 16.56
N LEU A 101 -3.45 18.15 16.65
CA LEU A 101 -2.75 17.62 17.83
C LEU A 101 -1.44 18.37 18.11
N GLY A 102 -0.68 18.73 17.07
CA GLY A 102 0.53 19.54 17.22
C GLY A 102 0.26 20.96 17.76
N GLU A 103 -0.81 21.61 17.31
CA GLU A 103 -1.23 22.92 17.83
C GLU A 103 -1.66 22.83 19.30
N THR A 104 -2.39 21.77 19.63
CA THR A 104 -2.86 21.53 21.00
C THR A 104 -1.69 21.31 21.95
N PHE A 105 -0.63 20.64 21.46
CA PHE A 105 0.58 20.42 22.23
C PHE A 105 1.35 21.72 22.51
N GLU A 106 1.49 22.61 21.52
CA GLU A 106 2.10 23.93 21.70
C GLU A 106 1.35 24.74 22.76
N ARG A 107 0.02 24.83 22.67
CA ARG A 107 -0.82 25.52 23.65
C ARG A 107 -0.72 24.92 25.05
N ALA A 108 -0.69 23.59 25.15
CA ALA A 108 -0.50 22.92 26.42
C ALA A 108 0.87 23.25 27.05
N THR A 109 1.90 23.39 26.22
CA THR A 109 3.26 23.73 26.66
C THR A 109 3.31 25.18 27.16
N GLU A 110 2.74 26.14 26.43
CA GLU A 110 2.62 27.53 26.87
C GLU A 110 1.85 27.67 28.20
N LEU A 111 0.75 26.93 28.36
CA LEU A 111 -0.02 26.92 29.61
C LEU A 111 0.81 26.37 30.78
N LEU A 112 1.51 25.26 30.57
CA LEU A 112 2.37 24.66 31.59
C LEU A 112 3.52 25.59 32.00
N GLU A 113 4.15 26.27 31.04
CA GLU A 113 5.19 27.27 31.33
C GLU A 113 4.64 28.42 32.19
N ARG A 114 3.47 28.95 31.83
CA ARG A 114 2.84 30.04 32.60
C ARG A 114 2.50 29.61 34.02
N GLU A 115 1.97 28.40 34.20
CA GLU A 115 1.64 27.87 35.52
C GLU A 115 2.89 27.65 36.39
N LEU A 116 3.95 27.07 35.81
CA LEU A 116 5.22 26.85 36.51
C LEU A 116 5.97 28.16 36.81
N SER A 117 5.91 29.16 35.94
CA SER A 117 6.46 30.49 36.20
C SER A 117 5.70 31.20 37.32
N ALA A 118 4.37 31.08 37.37
CA ALA A 118 3.55 31.65 38.44
C ALA A 118 3.81 30.98 39.80
N ALA A 119 4.04 29.66 39.82
CA ALA A 119 4.32 28.91 41.05
C ALA A 119 5.74 29.11 41.62
N ARG A 120 6.67 29.67 40.82
CA ARG A 120 8.07 29.90 41.21
C ARG A 120 8.35 31.32 41.73
N ASN A 121 7.37 32.22 41.63
CA ASN A 121 7.41 33.59 42.19
C ASN A 121 6.58 33.64 43.47
#